data_AF-A0AA40BD52-F1
#
_entry.id   AF-A0AA40BD52-F1
#
_cell.length_a   1.000
_cell.length_b   1.000
_cell.length_c   1.000
_cell.angle_alpha   90.00
_cell.angle_beta   90.00
_cell.angle_gamma   90.00
#
_symmetry.space_group_name_H-M   'P 1'
#
loop_
_entity.id
_entity.type
_entity.pdbx_description
1 polymer ?
#
loop_
_entity_poly.entity_id
_entity_poly.type
_entity_poly.pdbx_seq_one_letter_code
_entity_poly.pdbx_strand_id
1 'polypeptide(L)'
;MASDHSTLQCQSELATDYYGLGVRLGVYFAWLGGYIANTILPSECASAADTSTIFLLTLLIAMAGDARTGELTQIDGLVLMHLCGGTVFGVVTLWGYRTRVYRNHGPRAVRMFGGFGTHIRLVVSLGVSIFGLWFWLYGVTGGLRPMGPDDGTNPPNSADCSVLYTFFFAKVRADGGIRYYYVVVCLSCILWFGTMLLVSSLAALASFDRIRSLVEYSKWTSLNRVKYATGFTHKELKFMFNFLRVANLIWLVFAAVTVEVTLNFNHVSGVLGGRHDGRLQLPGQLLPFLVGLFSFVKILYQLFKARWGGAGDEADSEKVSSDPTEVVEAMVISPTESTFPRDRDEEAGSVSPKMLSSRSESYFVARSLPVRYLVGWLPWLGMVVHPATKKSRLSILVSRGTGLSAVEPGSAEESVALPTKRENQTGYE
;
A
#
# COMPACT_ATOMS: atom_id res chain seq x y z
N MET A 1 -47.04 -35.33 -8.30
CA MET A 1 -46.41 -34.29 -9.14
C MET A 1 -44.99 -34.13 -8.63
N ALA A 2 -44.04 -34.84 -9.24
CA ALA A 2 -42.63 -34.52 -9.07
C ALA A 2 -42.44 -33.18 -9.79
N SER A 3 -42.38 -32.08 -9.04
CA SER A 3 -41.94 -30.81 -9.56
C SER A 3 -40.56 -31.06 -10.14
N ASP A 4 -40.48 -31.01 -11.47
CA ASP A 4 -39.22 -31.06 -12.19
C ASP A 4 -38.37 -29.95 -11.58
N HIS A 5 -37.38 -30.32 -10.75
CA HIS A 5 -36.42 -29.37 -10.19
C HIS A 5 -35.51 -28.98 -11.35
N SER A 6 -36.05 -28.23 -12.31
CA SER A 6 -35.24 -27.43 -13.21
C SER A 6 -34.36 -26.60 -12.29
N THR A 7 -33.08 -26.98 -12.28
CA THR A 7 -32.08 -26.36 -11.42
C THR A 7 -32.10 -24.87 -11.74
N LEU A 8 -32.59 -24.05 -10.80
CA LEU A 8 -32.62 -22.60 -10.93
C LEU A 8 -31.25 -22.15 -11.44
N GLN A 9 -31.22 -21.51 -12.60
CA GLN A 9 -30.00 -21.03 -13.24
C GLN A 9 -30.20 -19.55 -13.52
N CYS A 10 -29.32 -18.73 -12.94
CA CYS A 10 -29.34 -17.29 -13.12
C CYS A 10 -28.14 -16.89 -13.97
N GLN A 11 -28.33 -16.00 -14.94
CA GLN A 11 -27.27 -15.54 -15.84
C GLN A 11 -27.25 -14.02 -15.96
N SER A 12 -26.08 -13.43 -16.17
CA SER A 12 -25.96 -12.04 -16.65
C SER A 12 -25.16 -12.09 -17.95
N GLU A 13 -25.59 -11.31 -18.94
CA GLU A 13 -25.02 -11.31 -20.30
C GLU A 13 -23.51 -11.03 -20.29
N LEU A 14 -23.08 -10.07 -19.46
CA LEU A 14 -21.69 -9.62 -19.36
C LEU A 14 -20.91 -10.29 -18.21
N ALA A 15 -21.55 -11.20 -17.46
CA ALA A 15 -20.93 -11.87 -16.31
C ALA A 15 -19.61 -12.56 -16.67
N THR A 16 -19.57 -13.16 -17.87
CA THR A 16 -18.39 -13.89 -18.35
C THR A 16 -17.20 -12.98 -18.62
N ASP A 17 -17.42 -11.73 -19.02
CA ASP A 17 -16.35 -10.75 -19.25
C ASP A 17 -15.89 -10.08 -17.96
N TYR A 18 -16.79 -9.87 -16.99
CA TYR A 18 -16.44 -9.25 -15.70
C TYR A 18 -15.72 -10.18 -14.73
N TYR A 19 -16.23 -11.40 -14.57
CA TYR A 19 -15.76 -12.35 -13.57
C TYR A 19 -15.91 -13.80 -14.06
N GLY A 20 -15.80 -14.02 -15.37
CA GLY A 20 -15.63 -15.35 -15.93
C GLY A 20 -14.44 -16.08 -15.31
N LEU A 21 -14.37 -17.39 -15.53
CA LEU A 21 -13.35 -18.25 -14.93
C LEU A 21 -11.93 -17.69 -15.15
N GLY A 22 -11.63 -17.22 -16.36
CA GLY A 22 -10.30 -16.68 -16.68
C GLY A 22 -9.96 -15.42 -15.88
N VAL A 23 -10.93 -14.51 -15.71
CA VAL A 23 -10.73 -13.29 -14.92
C VAL A 23 -10.49 -13.63 -13.45
N ARG A 24 -11.34 -14.48 -12.86
CA ARG A 24 -11.21 -14.88 -11.46
C ARG A 24 -9.89 -15.60 -11.18
N LEU A 25 -9.54 -16.59 -12.00
CA LEU A 25 -8.26 -17.30 -11.87
C LEU A 25 -7.07 -16.36 -12.05
N GLY A 26 -7.13 -15.44 -13.02
CA GLY A 26 -6.10 -14.41 -13.22
C GLY A 26 -5.89 -13.54 -11.99
N VAL A 27 -6.99 -13.06 -11.38
CA VAL A 27 -6.96 -12.29 -10.14
C VAL A 27 -6.43 -13.12 -8.97
N TYR A 28 -6.83 -14.40 -8.84
CA TYR A 28 -6.34 -15.28 -7.77
C TYR A 28 -4.84 -15.59 -7.89
N PHE A 29 -4.34 -15.82 -9.10
CA PHE A 29 -2.91 -15.98 -9.35
C PHE A 29 -2.14 -14.69 -9.05
N ALA A 30 -2.69 -13.53 -9.40
CA ALA A 30 -2.10 -12.24 -9.05
C ALA A 30 -2.05 -12.02 -7.52
N TRP A 31 -3.11 -12.39 -6.80
CA TRP A 31 -3.13 -12.34 -5.33
C TRP A 31 -2.08 -13.25 -4.71
N LEU A 32 -2.01 -14.51 -5.15
CA LEU A 32 -1.05 -15.48 -4.63
C LEU A 32 0.40 -15.08 -4.98
N GLY A 33 0.63 -14.60 -6.20
CA GLY A 33 1.91 -14.04 -6.62
C GLY A 33 2.32 -12.84 -5.75
N GLY A 34 1.42 -11.89 -5.54
CA GLY A 34 1.64 -10.74 -4.66
C GLY A 34 1.95 -11.16 -3.22
N TYR A 35 1.24 -12.16 -2.70
CA TYR A 35 1.50 -12.74 -1.38
C TYR A 35 2.90 -13.36 -1.26
N ILE A 36 3.30 -14.18 -2.24
CA ILE A 36 4.61 -14.83 -2.28
C ILE A 36 5.72 -13.78 -2.44
N ALA A 37 5.56 -12.81 -3.34
CA ALA A 37 6.52 -11.74 -3.54
C ALA A 37 6.71 -10.92 -2.25
N ASN A 38 5.62 -10.56 -1.56
CA ASN A 38 5.72 -9.78 -0.33
C ASN A 38 6.33 -10.58 0.85
N THR A 39 6.15 -11.90 0.85
CA THR A 39 6.63 -12.78 1.92
C THR A 39 8.06 -13.25 1.71
N ILE A 40 8.39 -13.65 0.46
CA ILE A 40 9.59 -14.41 0.14
C ILE A 40 10.48 -13.67 -0.87
N LEU A 41 9.91 -12.95 -1.83
CA LEU A 41 10.70 -12.41 -2.94
C LEU A 41 10.54 -10.89 -3.08
N PRO A 42 11.28 -10.09 -2.27
CA PRO A 42 11.09 -8.65 -2.20
C PRO A 42 11.37 -7.93 -3.53
N SER A 43 12.23 -8.49 -4.38
CA SER A 43 12.56 -7.94 -5.71
C SER A 43 11.35 -7.88 -6.64
N GLU A 44 10.44 -8.86 -6.55
CA GLU A 44 9.25 -8.94 -7.42
C GLU A 44 8.02 -8.24 -6.82
N CYS A 45 8.12 -7.70 -5.59
CA CYS A 45 6.98 -7.10 -4.89
C CYS A 45 6.43 -5.86 -5.62
N ALA A 46 7.30 -5.06 -6.24
CA ALA A 46 6.87 -3.91 -7.04
C ALA A 46 6.07 -4.36 -8.26
N SER A 47 6.62 -5.28 -9.05
CA SER A 47 5.97 -5.82 -10.25
C SER A 47 4.62 -6.47 -9.94
N ALA A 48 4.54 -7.28 -8.88
CA ALA A 48 3.28 -7.91 -8.47
C ALA A 48 2.22 -6.88 -8.04
N ALA A 49 2.63 -5.85 -7.30
CA ALA A 49 1.74 -4.77 -6.90
C ALA A 49 1.21 -3.98 -8.11
N ASP A 50 2.04 -3.73 -9.10
CA ASP A 50 1.64 -3.03 -10.32
C ASP A 50 0.62 -3.86 -11.12
N THR A 51 0.83 -5.17 -11.28
CA THR A 51 -0.16 -6.07 -11.90
C THR A 51 -1.50 -6.02 -11.17
N SER A 52 -1.52 -6.12 -9.84
CA SER A 52 -2.78 -6.02 -9.07
C SER A 52 -3.43 -4.64 -9.18
N THR A 53 -2.64 -3.58 -9.31
CA THR A 53 -3.16 -2.21 -9.49
C THR A 53 -3.83 -2.04 -10.84
N ILE A 54 -3.24 -2.61 -11.90
CA ILE A 54 -3.82 -2.61 -13.24
C ILE A 54 -5.15 -3.35 -13.23
N PHE A 55 -5.21 -4.55 -12.65
CA PHE A 55 -6.48 -5.27 -12.51
C PHE A 55 -7.53 -4.46 -11.75
N LEU A 56 -7.15 -3.87 -10.61
CA LEU A 56 -8.08 -3.08 -9.81
C LEU A 56 -8.60 -1.84 -10.57
N LEU A 57 -7.73 -1.17 -11.33
CA LEU A 57 -8.09 -0.03 -12.17
C LEU A 57 -9.04 -0.45 -13.29
N THR A 58 -8.76 -1.55 -13.99
CA THR A 58 -9.63 -2.09 -15.05
C THR A 58 -11.01 -2.43 -14.50
N LEU A 59 -11.09 -3.11 -13.35
CA LEU A 59 -12.36 -3.42 -12.71
C LEU A 59 -13.11 -2.15 -12.31
N LEU A 60 -12.44 -1.14 -11.77
CA LEU A 60 -13.05 0.14 -11.43
C LEU A 60 -13.63 0.86 -12.66
N ILE A 61 -12.90 0.87 -13.77
CA ILE A 61 -13.36 1.50 -15.02
C ILE A 61 -14.58 0.77 -15.57
N ALA A 62 -14.55 -0.58 -15.62
CA ALA A 62 -15.67 -1.39 -16.08
C ALA A 62 -16.92 -1.16 -15.20
N MET A 63 -16.77 -1.28 -13.88
CA MET A 63 -17.87 -1.02 -12.93
C MET A 63 -18.46 0.38 -13.10
N ALA A 64 -17.65 1.42 -13.20
CA ALA A 64 -18.13 2.79 -13.30
C ALA A 64 -18.75 3.10 -14.68
N GLY A 65 -18.17 2.58 -15.76
CA GLY A 65 -18.68 2.73 -17.11
C GLY A 65 -20.04 2.05 -17.28
N ASP A 66 -20.13 0.79 -16.84
CA ASP A 66 -21.29 -0.05 -17.10
C ASP A 66 -22.44 0.22 -16.12
N ALA A 67 -22.12 0.69 -14.90
CA ALA A 67 -23.13 1.24 -14.00
C ALA A 67 -23.77 2.51 -14.59
N ARG A 68 -23.02 3.32 -15.34
CA ARG A 68 -23.53 4.54 -15.96
C ARG A 68 -24.40 4.27 -17.18
N THR A 69 -24.08 3.25 -17.97
CA THR A 69 -24.89 2.85 -19.13
C THR A 69 -26.11 2.01 -18.74
N GLY A 70 -26.14 1.45 -17.54
CA GLY A 70 -27.22 0.58 -17.07
C GLY A 70 -27.04 -0.89 -17.44
N GLU A 71 -25.87 -1.25 -17.99
CA GLU A 71 -25.52 -2.61 -18.39
C GLU A 71 -25.08 -3.46 -17.19
N LEU A 72 -24.53 -2.82 -16.14
CA LEU A 72 -24.08 -3.53 -14.95
C LEU A 72 -25.27 -4.01 -14.11
N THR A 73 -25.42 -5.32 -13.95
CA THR A 73 -26.45 -5.89 -13.06
C THR A 73 -26.00 -5.85 -11.60
N GLN A 74 -26.95 -6.00 -10.67
CA GLN A 74 -26.65 -6.00 -9.23
C GLN A 74 -25.71 -7.14 -8.81
N ILE A 75 -25.83 -8.34 -9.41
CA ILE A 75 -24.92 -9.46 -9.11
C ILE A 75 -23.51 -9.18 -9.61
N ASP A 76 -23.38 -8.53 -10.77
CA ASP A 76 -22.09 -8.20 -11.36
C ASP A 76 -21.37 -7.20 -10.45
N GLY A 77 -22.07 -6.14 -10.04
CA GLY A 77 -21.55 -5.20 -9.05
C GLY A 77 -21.13 -5.89 -7.74
N LEU A 78 -21.93 -6.83 -7.22
CA LEU A 78 -21.62 -7.55 -5.98
C LEU A 78 -20.33 -8.36 -6.09
N VAL A 79 -20.18 -9.16 -7.16
CA VAL A 79 -19.00 -10.02 -7.36
C VAL A 79 -17.75 -9.19 -7.64
N LEU A 80 -17.87 -8.15 -8.48
CA LEU A 80 -16.77 -7.23 -8.75
C LEU A 80 -16.32 -6.50 -7.48
N MET A 81 -17.24 -6.09 -6.62
CA MET A 81 -16.91 -5.50 -5.32
C MET A 81 -16.15 -6.47 -4.40
N HIS A 82 -16.46 -7.76 -4.41
CA HIS A 82 -15.70 -8.77 -3.65
C HIS A 82 -14.28 -8.96 -4.22
N LEU A 83 -14.12 -8.98 -5.55
CA LEU A 83 -12.79 -9.03 -6.19
C LEU A 83 -11.97 -7.77 -5.88
N CYS A 84 -12.59 -6.60 -5.93
CA CYS A 84 -11.95 -5.35 -5.53
C CYS A 84 -11.56 -5.38 -4.04
N GLY A 85 -12.45 -5.84 -3.16
CA GLY A 85 -12.20 -6.00 -1.73
C GLY A 85 -11.05 -6.96 -1.43
N GLY A 86 -11.00 -8.12 -2.11
CA GLY A 86 -9.88 -9.06 -2.00
C GLY A 86 -8.54 -8.44 -2.39
N THR A 87 -8.52 -7.66 -3.47
CA THR A 87 -7.31 -6.95 -3.93
C THR A 87 -6.89 -5.84 -2.95
N VAL A 88 -7.85 -5.00 -2.54
CA VAL A 88 -7.60 -3.87 -1.63
C VAL A 88 -7.10 -4.38 -0.28
N PHE A 89 -7.83 -5.28 0.37
CA PHE A 89 -7.51 -5.77 1.71
C PHE A 89 -6.49 -6.92 1.75
N GLY A 90 -6.14 -7.49 0.59
CA GLY A 90 -5.13 -8.52 0.49
C GLY A 90 -3.78 -7.99 0.03
N VAL A 91 -3.73 -7.44 -1.19
CA VAL A 91 -2.47 -7.03 -1.82
C VAL A 91 -2.12 -5.57 -1.49
N VAL A 92 -3.12 -4.68 -1.42
CA VAL A 92 -2.91 -3.23 -1.26
C VAL A 92 -2.86 -2.79 0.22
N THR A 93 -3.53 -3.42 1.17
CA THR A 93 -3.41 -3.06 2.61
C THR A 93 -2.05 -3.38 3.21
N LEU A 94 -1.21 -4.17 2.53
CA LEU A 94 0.20 -4.40 2.89
C LEU A 94 1.09 -3.16 2.75
N TRP A 95 0.52 -2.02 2.37
CA TRP A 95 1.19 -0.74 2.18
C TRP A 95 2.16 -0.30 3.28
N GLY A 96 1.93 -0.66 4.55
CA GLY A 96 2.82 -0.30 5.66
C GLY A 96 3.93 -1.31 5.95
N TYR A 97 3.77 -2.56 5.51
CA TYR A 97 4.68 -3.64 5.85
C TYR A 97 4.91 -4.50 4.61
N ARG A 98 5.69 -3.95 3.67
CA ARG A 98 6.50 -4.79 2.78
C ARG A 98 7.55 -5.48 3.63
N THR A 99 7.04 -6.53 4.23
CA THR A 99 7.42 -7.14 5.47
C THR A 99 8.88 -7.56 5.41
N ARG A 100 9.29 -8.13 4.26
CA ARG A 100 10.66 -8.61 4.06
C ARG A 100 11.64 -7.50 3.69
N VAL A 101 11.22 -6.52 2.90
CA VAL A 101 12.08 -5.38 2.54
C VAL A 101 12.46 -4.60 3.78
N TYR A 102 11.49 -4.36 4.67
CA TYR A 102 11.72 -3.70 5.95
C TYR A 102 12.57 -4.56 6.88
N ARG A 103 12.38 -5.89 6.92
CA ARG A 103 13.24 -6.79 7.69
C ARG A 103 14.71 -6.71 7.25
N ASN A 104 14.95 -6.65 5.94
CA ASN A 104 16.31 -6.66 5.39
C ASN A 104 17.02 -5.29 5.48
N HIS A 105 16.29 -4.21 5.23
CA HIS A 105 16.87 -2.85 5.14
C HIS A 105 16.55 -1.96 6.33
N GLY A 106 15.76 -2.45 7.29
CA GLY A 106 15.26 -1.67 8.41
C GLY A 106 14.41 -0.48 7.96
N PRO A 107 14.43 0.64 8.72
CA PRO A 107 13.67 1.85 8.40
C PRO A 107 14.02 2.48 7.04
N ARG A 108 15.17 2.12 6.45
CA ARG A 108 15.55 2.56 5.11
C ARG A 108 14.57 2.09 4.04
N ALA A 109 13.87 0.97 4.27
CA ALA A 109 12.92 0.38 3.34
C ALA A 109 11.73 1.28 3.01
N VAL A 110 11.31 2.14 3.95
CA VAL A 110 10.18 3.06 3.76
C VAL A 110 10.39 3.96 2.54
N ARG A 111 11.65 4.28 2.23
CA ARG A 111 12.02 5.14 1.08
C ARG A 111 11.70 4.53 -0.27
N MET A 112 11.65 3.20 -0.37
CA MET A 112 11.32 2.52 -1.63
C MET A 112 9.85 2.63 -1.99
N PHE A 113 8.99 3.10 -1.07
CA PHE A 113 7.54 3.05 -1.23
C PHE A 113 6.88 4.41 -1.37
N GLY A 114 7.67 5.47 -1.57
CA GLY A 114 7.17 6.83 -1.74
C GLY A 114 6.95 7.33 -3.17
N GLY A 115 7.09 6.45 -4.17
CA GLY A 115 7.09 6.85 -5.57
C GLY A 115 5.71 7.20 -6.16
N PHE A 116 5.69 7.49 -7.45
CA PHE A 116 4.48 7.79 -8.22
C PHE A 116 3.46 6.62 -8.21
N GLY A 117 3.93 5.38 -8.35
CA GLY A 117 3.04 4.20 -8.34
C GLY A 117 2.26 4.01 -7.03
N THR A 118 2.80 4.50 -5.91
CA THR A 118 2.11 4.57 -4.62
C THR A 118 0.90 5.51 -4.72
N HIS A 119 1.08 6.72 -5.25
CA HIS A 119 -0.02 7.67 -5.42
C HIS A 119 -1.15 7.12 -6.31
N ILE A 120 -0.81 6.51 -7.45
CA ILE A 120 -1.79 5.87 -8.34
C ILE A 120 -2.61 4.83 -7.56
N ARG A 121 -1.94 3.95 -6.81
CA ARG A 121 -2.60 2.92 -6.00
C ARG A 121 -3.56 3.49 -4.96
N LEU A 122 -3.25 4.63 -4.31
CA LEU A 122 -4.19 5.30 -3.40
C LEU A 122 -5.39 5.85 -4.13
N VAL A 123 -5.17 6.50 -5.28
CA VAL A 123 -6.26 7.06 -6.10
C VAL A 123 -7.20 5.94 -6.54
N VAL A 124 -6.66 4.82 -7.04
CA VAL A 124 -7.47 3.66 -7.45
C VAL A 124 -8.22 3.06 -6.27
N SER A 125 -7.56 2.85 -5.12
CA SER A 125 -8.21 2.29 -3.93
C SER A 125 -9.30 3.21 -3.36
N LEU A 126 -9.07 4.53 -3.41
CA LEU A 126 -10.06 5.53 -3.04
C LEU A 126 -11.25 5.49 -4.00
N GLY A 127 -11.01 5.43 -5.31
CA GLY A 127 -12.06 5.29 -6.33
C GLY A 127 -12.92 4.05 -6.13
N VAL A 128 -12.31 2.90 -5.90
CA VAL A 128 -13.00 1.65 -5.54
C VAL A 128 -13.82 1.79 -4.26
N SER A 129 -13.30 2.49 -3.25
CA SER A 129 -14.02 2.68 -1.98
C SER A 129 -15.23 3.60 -2.14
N ILE A 130 -15.12 4.66 -2.97
CA ILE A 130 -16.22 5.56 -3.33
C ILE A 130 -17.29 4.81 -4.12
N PHE A 131 -16.89 4.05 -5.15
CA PHE A 131 -17.83 3.24 -5.92
C PHE A 131 -18.51 2.20 -5.04
N GLY A 132 -17.75 1.52 -4.17
CA GLY A 132 -18.30 0.57 -3.19
C GLY A 132 -19.33 1.21 -2.27
N LEU A 133 -19.07 2.41 -1.74
CA LEU A 133 -20.03 3.13 -0.93
C LEU A 133 -21.33 3.40 -1.72
N TRP A 134 -21.21 3.87 -2.96
CA TRP A 134 -22.37 4.09 -3.83
C TRP A 134 -23.14 2.79 -4.11
N PHE A 135 -22.43 1.70 -4.42
CA PHE A 135 -23.03 0.39 -4.69
C PHE A 135 -23.84 -0.11 -3.48
N TRP A 136 -23.27 -0.05 -2.28
CA TRP A 136 -23.96 -0.53 -1.08
C TRP A 136 -25.08 0.40 -0.60
N LEU A 137 -25.02 1.70 -0.89
CA LEU A 137 -26.11 2.63 -0.55
C LEU A 137 -27.28 2.55 -1.54
N TYR A 138 -26.97 2.46 -2.83
CA TYR A 138 -27.95 2.64 -3.90
C TYR A 138 -27.96 1.46 -4.88
N GLY A 139 -26.79 1.04 -5.36
CA GLY A 139 -26.67 0.00 -6.38
C GLY A 139 -27.42 -1.28 -6.05
N VAL A 140 -27.22 -1.83 -4.86
CA VAL A 140 -27.81 -3.11 -4.41
C VAL A 140 -29.33 -3.04 -4.18
N THR A 141 -29.90 -1.86 -3.96
CA THR A 141 -31.35 -1.69 -3.66
C THR A 141 -32.16 -1.06 -4.80
N GLY A 142 -31.59 -0.97 -6.00
CA GLY A 142 -32.31 -0.47 -7.19
C GLY A 142 -31.54 0.54 -8.04
N GLY A 143 -30.34 0.94 -7.63
CA GLY A 143 -29.45 1.76 -8.46
C GLY A 143 -28.85 0.99 -9.64
N LEU A 144 -28.83 -0.34 -9.58
CA LEU A 144 -28.46 -1.23 -10.67
C LEU A 144 -29.62 -2.16 -11.04
N ARG A 145 -29.61 -2.66 -12.29
CA ARG A 145 -30.61 -3.56 -12.84
C ARG A 145 -30.58 -4.91 -12.09
N PRO A 146 -31.69 -5.37 -11.49
CA PRO A 146 -31.76 -6.72 -10.92
C PRO A 146 -31.78 -7.77 -12.05
N MET A 147 -31.33 -9.00 -11.77
CA MET A 147 -31.58 -10.12 -12.67
C MET A 147 -33.07 -10.47 -12.66
N GLY A 148 -33.63 -10.85 -13.82
CA GLY A 148 -35.05 -11.20 -13.90
C GLY A 148 -35.52 -11.52 -15.33
N PRO A 149 -36.81 -11.83 -15.52
CA PRO A 149 -37.32 -12.29 -16.81
C PRO A 149 -37.12 -11.31 -17.97
N ASP A 150 -37.06 -10.01 -17.65
CA ASP A 150 -36.94 -8.93 -18.63
C ASP A 150 -35.48 -8.54 -18.93
N ASP A 151 -34.50 -9.31 -18.45
CA ASP A 151 -33.09 -8.94 -18.59
C ASP A 151 -32.46 -9.26 -19.95
N GLY A 152 -33.22 -9.86 -20.86
CA GLY A 152 -32.79 -10.18 -22.23
C GLY A 152 -31.99 -11.47 -22.35
N THR A 153 -31.82 -12.23 -21.27
CA THR A 153 -31.15 -13.55 -21.31
C THR A 153 -32.00 -14.60 -22.04
N ASN A 154 -31.34 -15.56 -22.68
CA ASN A 154 -32.01 -16.69 -23.34
C ASN A 154 -31.37 -18.01 -22.90
N PRO A 155 -32.06 -18.84 -22.09
CA PRO A 155 -33.45 -18.66 -21.61
C PRO A 155 -33.57 -17.49 -20.62
N PRO A 156 -34.77 -16.88 -20.50
CA PRO A 156 -35.00 -15.78 -19.56
C PRO A 156 -34.85 -16.24 -18.12
N ASN A 157 -34.25 -15.40 -17.29
CA ASN A 157 -34.08 -15.68 -15.86
C ASN A 157 -35.41 -15.79 -15.11
N SER A 158 -35.45 -16.65 -14.09
CA SER A 158 -36.58 -16.70 -13.15
C SER A 158 -36.67 -15.42 -12.32
N ALA A 159 -37.88 -15.06 -11.87
CA ALA A 159 -38.09 -13.97 -10.91
C ALA A 159 -37.32 -14.18 -9.60
N ASP A 160 -37.03 -15.44 -9.23
CA ASP A 160 -36.24 -15.78 -8.04
C ASP A 160 -34.78 -15.29 -8.12
N CYS A 161 -34.25 -15.06 -9.33
CA CYS A 161 -32.90 -14.52 -9.55
C CYS A 161 -32.77 -13.04 -9.13
N SER A 162 -33.88 -12.34 -8.90
CA SER A 162 -33.87 -10.95 -8.43
C SER A 162 -33.39 -10.81 -6.97
N VAL A 163 -33.45 -11.89 -6.17
CA VAL A 163 -33.03 -11.87 -4.78
C VAL A 163 -31.55 -12.24 -4.68
N LEU A 164 -30.73 -11.26 -4.31
CA LEU A 164 -29.29 -11.45 -4.18
C LEU A 164 -28.87 -11.96 -2.81
N TYR A 165 -27.97 -12.93 -2.83
CA TYR A 165 -27.28 -13.44 -1.67
C TYR A 165 -25.79 -13.14 -1.74
N THR A 166 -25.14 -12.97 -0.60
CA THR A 166 -23.68 -12.90 -0.47
C THR A 166 -23.23 -13.86 0.59
N PHE A 167 -22.01 -14.37 0.48
CA PHE A 167 -21.39 -15.14 1.54
C PHE A 167 -20.80 -14.20 2.60
N PHE A 168 -21.20 -14.40 3.85
CA PHE A 168 -20.52 -13.80 5.02
C PHE A 168 -20.57 -14.81 6.17
N PHE A 169 -19.79 -15.89 6.04
CA PHE A 169 -19.85 -17.10 6.88
C PHE A 169 -21.17 -17.90 6.80
N ALA A 170 -22.23 -17.29 6.27
CA ALA A 170 -23.51 -17.92 5.95
C ALA A 170 -24.09 -17.29 4.67
N LYS A 171 -25.15 -17.91 4.12
CA LYS A 171 -25.96 -17.33 3.05
C LYS A 171 -26.77 -16.18 3.63
N VAL A 172 -26.40 -14.95 3.29
CA VAL A 172 -27.10 -13.73 3.75
C VAL A 172 -27.59 -12.93 2.56
N ARG A 173 -28.76 -12.31 2.69
CA ARG A 173 -29.31 -11.42 1.66
C ARG A 173 -28.44 -10.16 1.53
N ALA A 174 -28.02 -9.82 0.32
CA ALA A 174 -27.12 -8.70 0.06
C ALA A 174 -27.78 -7.34 0.34
N ASP A 175 -29.09 -7.23 0.12
CA ASP A 175 -29.93 -6.07 0.42
C ASP A 175 -30.31 -5.96 1.91
N GLY A 176 -29.94 -6.96 2.72
CA GLY A 176 -30.25 -7.04 4.14
C GLY A 176 -29.26 -6.31 5.06
N GLY A 177 -29.13 -6.79 6.30
CA GLY A 177 -28.28 -6.16 7.33
C GLY A 177 -26.79 -6.06 6.95
N ILE A 178 -26.29 -7.01 6.15
CA ILE A 178 -24.87 -7.03 5.71
C ILE A 178 -24.48 -5.79 4.90
N ARG A 179 -25.45 -5.16 4.23
CA ARG A 179 -25.28 -3.89 3.53
C ARG A 179 -24.68 -2.80 4.43
N TYR A 180 -25.20 -2.65 5.64
CA TYR A 180 -24.71 -1.62 6.58
C TYR A 180 -23.27 -1.87 7.02
N TYR A 181 -22.91 -3.14 7.20
CA TYR A 181 -21.52 -3.50 7.49
C TYR A 181 -20.59 -3.04 6.37
N TYR A 182 -20.92 -3.34 5.10
CA TYR A 182 -20.10 -2.90 3.97
C TYR A 182 -20.08 -1.38 3.78
N VAL A 183 -21.18 -0.67 4.07
CA VAL A 183 -21.19 0.81 4.07
C VAL A 183 -20.16 1.37 5.08
N VAL A 184 -20.13 0.83 6.30
CA VAL A 184 -19.15 1.25 7.33
C VAL A 184 -17.72 0.94 6.89
N VAL A 185 -17.49 -0.22 6.28
CA VAL A 185 -16.18 -0.60 5.74
C VAL A 185 -15.75 0.35 4.62
N CYS A 186 -16.63 0.66 3.66
CA CYS A 186 -16.34 1.59 2.57
C CYS A 186 -16.06 3.01 3.08
N LEU A 187 -16.85 3.53 4.03
CA LEU A 187 -16.59 4.83 4.68
C LEU A 187 -15.23 4.84 5.37
N SER A 188 -14.89 3.79 6.09
CA SER A 188 -13.58 3.63 6.75
C SER A 188 -12.45 3.64 5.73
N CYS A 189 -12.61 2.96 4.59
CA CYS A 189 -11.63 2.97 3.50
C CYS A 189 -11.50 4.35 2.83
N ILE A 190 -12.60 5.08 2.62
CA ILE A 190 -12.56 6.45 2.06
C ILE A 190 -11.77 7.37 3.00
N LEU A 191 -12.08 7.34 4.30
CA LEU A 191 -11.36 8.13 5.28
C LEU A 191 -9.88 7.75 5.33
N TRP A 192 -9.57 6.45 5.32
CA TRP A 192 -8.21 5.93 5.35
C TRP A 192 -7.39 6.30 4.11
N PHE A 193 -7.85 5.91 2.91
CA PHE A 193 -7.13 6.17 1.66
C PHE A 193 -7.14 7.65 1.30
N GLY A 194 -8.21 8.38 1.62
CA GLY A 194 -8.28 9.83 1.44
C GLY A 194 -7.28 10.57 2.32
N THR A 195 -7.17 10.19 3.60
CA THR A 195 -6.16 10.77 4.51
C THR A 195 -4.75 10.43 4.03
N MET A 196 -4.51 9.19 3.64
CA MET A 196 -3.20 8.77 3.09
C MET A 196 -2.81 9.56 1.84
N LEU A 197 -3.73 9.71 0.89
CA LEU A 197 -3.52 10.46 -0.35
C LEU A 197 -3.27 11.94 -0.08
N LEU A 198 -4.02 12.53 0.85
CA LEU A 198 -3.81 13.92 1.25
C LEU A 198 -2.43 14.11 1.86
N VAL A 199 -2.06 13.29 2.85
CA VAL A 199 -0.75 13.40 3.53
C VAL A 199 0.40 13.14 2.55
N SER A 200 0.29 12.14 1.67
CA SER A 200 1.32 11.85 0.66
C SER A 200 1.46 12.98 -0.36
N SER A 201 0.35 13.58 -0.79
CA SER A 201 0.35 14.72 -1.72
C SER A 201 0.98 15.96 -1.09
N LEU A 202 0.66 16.27 0.18
CA LEU A 202 1.30 17.36 0.93
C LEU A 202 2.81 17.12 1.11
N ALA A 203 3.20 15.88 1.39
CA ALA A 203 4.61 15.49 1.47
C ALA A 203 5.34 15.63 0.12
N ALA A 204 4.68 15.29 -0.99
CA ALA A 204 5.22 15.46 -2.34
C ALA A 204 5.39 16.95 -2.69
N LEU A 205 4.39 17.79 -2.39
CA LEU A 205 4.47 19.25 -2.59
C LEU A 205 5.61 19.87 -1.76
N ALA A 206 5.70 19.54 -0.47
CA ALA A 206 6.77 20.01 0.40
C ALA A 206 8.16 19.54 -0.07
N SER A 207 8.25 18.34 -0.66
CA SER A 207 9.48 17.83 -1.24
C SER A 207 9.85 18.58 -2.52
N PHE A 208 8.87 18.93 -3.34
CA PHE A 208 9.07 19.72 -4.56
C PHE A 208 9.59 21.13 -4.25
N ASP A 209 9.03 21.81 -3.25
CA ASP A 209 9.52 23.12 -2.79
C ASP A 209 10.96 23.05 -2.28
N ARG A 210 11.30 21.95 -1.60
CA ARG A 210 12.67 21.71 -1.12
C ARG A 210 13.63 21.46 -2.28
N ILE A 211 13.22 20.67 -3.28
CA ILE A 211 14.03 20.43 -4.48
C ILE A 211 14.25 21.76 -5.22
N ARG A 212 13.20 22.56 -5.42
CA ARG A 212 13.28 23.87 -6.06
C ARG A 212 14.27 24.79 -5.36
N SER A 213 14.20 24.90 -4.03
CA SER A 213 15.16 25.73 -3.29
C SER A 213 16.60 25.18 -3.38
N LEU A 214 16.80 23.86 -3.35
CA LEU A 214 18.13 23.27 -3.51
C LEU A 214 18.73 23.47 -4.91
N VAL A 215 17.88 23.43 -5.95
CA VAL A 215 18.24 23.78 -7.34
C VAL A 215 18.73 25.23 -7.38
N GLU A 216 18.01 26.16 -6.74
CA GLU A 216 18.40 27.57 -6.67
C GLU A 216 19.75 27.79 -5.94
N TYR A 217 20.07 26.98 -4.94
CA TYR A 217 21.32 27.10 -4.18
C TYR A 217 22.50 26.28 -4.72
N SER A 218 22.35 25.54 -5.83
CA SER A 218 23.37 24.64 -6.40
C SER A 218 23.99 23.65 -5.39
N LYS A 219 23.29 23.35 -4.28
CA LYS A 219 23.76 22.45 -3.20
C LYS A 219 23.17 21.06 -3.34
N TRP A 220 23.43 20.42 -4.48
CA TRP A 220 22.94 19.07 -4.81
C TRP A 220 23.47 17.98 -3.86
N THR A 221 24.68 18.15 -3.35
CA THR A 221 25.38 17.14 -2.51
C THR A 221 24.79 16.96 -1.11
N SER A 222 23.86 17.83 -0.68
CA SER A 222 23.29 17.82 0.68
C SER A 222 21.83 17.39 0.77
N LEU A 223 21.30 16.68 -0.23
CA LEU A 223 20.03 15.94 -0.16
C LEU A 223 20.14 14.77 0.86
N ASN A 224 20.46 15.11 2.10
CA ASN A 224 20.51 14.21 3.22
C ASN A 224 19.10 13.66 3.43
N ARG A 225 18.97 12.43 2.91
CA ARG A 225 17.78 11.58 2.96
C ARG A 225 17.13 11.65 4.32
N VAL A 226 15.86 12.07 4.33
CA VAL A 226 15.00 12.05 5.52
C VAL A 226 15.04 10.64 6.11
N LYS A 227 15.58 10.53 7.33
CA LYS A 227 15.63 9.26 8.08
C LYS A 227 14.25 9.04 8.67
N TYR A 228 13.49 8.13 8.07
CA TYR A 228 12.26 7.62 8.68
C TYR A 228 12.65 6.66 9.80
N ALA A 229 12.09 6.84 10.99
CA ALA A 229 12.13 5.85 12.05
C ALA A 229 10.71 5.69 12.58
N THR A 230 10.18 4.47 12.48
CA THR A 230 8.83 4.12 12.96
C THR A 230 8.78 4.03 14.49
N GLY A 231 9.94 3.87 15.14
CA GLY A 231 10.06 3.69 16.60
C GLY A 231 9.74 2.26 17.07
N PHE A 232 9.51 1.31 16.16
CA PHE A 232 9.30 -0.10 16.54
C PHE A 232 10.62 -0.80 16.86
N THR A 233 10.58 -1.61 17.91
CA THR A 233 11.65 -2.57 18.20
C THR A 233 11.65 -3.70 17.17
N HIS A 234 12.80 -4.34 16.97
CA HIS A 234 12.91 -5.47 16.03
C HIS A 234 11.96 -6.63 16.41
N LYS A 235 11.70 -6.86 17.71
CA LYS A 235 10.77 -7.90 18.19
C LYS A 235 9.33 -7.58 17.83
N GLU A 236 8.85 -6.36 18.11
CA GLU A 236 7.51 -5.89 17.74
C GLU A 236 7.29 -6.00 16.22
N LEU A 237 8.26 -5.55 15.44
CA LEU A 237 8.21 -5.62 13.98
C LEU A 237 8.11 -7.07 13.47
N LYS A 238 8.90 -7.99 14.02
CA LYS A 238 8.86 -9.41 13.65
C LYS A 238 7.50 -10.04 13.99
N PHE A 239 6.91 -9.66 15.11
CA PHE A 239 5.57 -10.09 15.49
C PHE A 239 4.51 -9.56 14.52
N MET A 240 4.48 -8.24 14.28
CA MET A 240 3.56 -7.62 13.33
C MET A 240 3.68 -8.22 11.93
N PHE A 241 4.90 -8.45 11.47
CA PHE A 241 5.19 -9.13 10.20
C PHE A 241 4.50 -10.49 10.13
N ASN A 242 4.71 -11.33 11.16
CA ASN A 242 4.23 -12.70 11.14
C ASN A 242 2.70 -12.74 11.19
N PHE A 243 2.11 -11.87 12.02
CA PHE A 243 0.67 -11.70 12.11
C PHE A 243 0.07 -11.26 10.77
N LEU A 244 0.57 -10.16 10.17
CA LEU A 244 0.05 -9.64 8.90
C LEU A 244 0.21 -10.64 7.76
N ARG A 245 1.31 -11.40 7.73
CA ARG A 245 1.51 -12.46 6.74
C ARG A 245 0.42 -13.55 6.84
N VAL A 246 0.10 -14.00 8.05
CA VAL A 246 -0.91 -15.05 8.23
C VAL A 246 -2.31 -14.50 8.00
N ALA A 247 -2.62 -13.34 8.59
CA ALA A 247 -3.91 -12.66 8.42
C ALA A 247 -4.20 -12.37 6.94
N ASN A 248 -3.18 -11.96 6.17
CA ASN A 248 -3.34 -11.70 4.75
C ASN A 248 -3.61 -12.98 3.94
N LEU A 249 -2.90 -14.08 4.22
CA LEU A 249 -3.19 -15.35 3.54
C LEU A 249 -4.62 -15.81 3.83
N ILE A 250 -5.05 -15.74 5.09
CA ILE A 250 -6.43 -16.05 5.50
C ILE A 250 -7.42 -15.16 4.75
N TRP A 251 -7.14 -13.86 4.66
CA TRP A 251 -7.99 -12.92 3.95
C TRP A 251 -8.10 -13.22 2.45
N LEU A 252 -7.00 -13.52 1.77
CA LEU A 252 -7.01 -13.87 0.34
C LEU A 252 -7.82 -15.14 0.08
N VAL A 253 -7.66 -16.17 0.92
CA VAL A 253 -8.47 -17.39 0.85
C VAL A 253 -9.94 -17.07 1.12
N PHE A 254 -10.23 -16.29 2.16
CA PHE A 254 -11.59 -15.86 2.48
C PHE A 254 -12.24 -15.08 1.34
N ALA A 255 -11.51 -14.17 0.68
CA ALA A 255 -12.01 -13.39 -0.44
C ALA A 255 -12.32 -14.28 -1.66
N ALA A 256 -11.44 -15.23 -2.00
CA ALA A 256 -11.70 -16.20 -3.06
C ALA A 256 -12.94 -17.05 -2.74
N VAL A 257 -13.02 -17.61 -1.53
CA VAL A 257 -14.19 -18.38 -1.07
C VAL A 257 -15.45 -17.53 -1.10
N THR A 258 -15.38 -16.26 -0.71
CA THR A 258 -16.52 -15.35 -0.73
C THR A 258 -17.05 -15.16 -2.14
N VAL A 259 -16.19 -14.99 -3.14
CA VAL A 259 -16.59 -14.90 -4.55
C VAL A 259 -17.23 -16.20 -5.02
N GLU A 260 -16.54 -17.33 -4.85
CA GLU A 260 -17.02 -18.65 -5.32
C GLU A 260 -18.36 -19.04 -4.69
N VAL A 261 -18.49 -18.88 -3.37
CA VAL A 261 -19.72 -19.24 -2.65
C VAL A 261 -20.84 -18.26 -2.97
N THR A 262 -20.54 -16.98 -3.17
CA THR A 262 -21.56 -15.99 -3.61
C THR A 262 -22.11 -16.35 -4.98
N LEU A 263 -21.26 -16.72 -5.95
CA LEU A 263 -21.72 -17.18 -7.27
C LEU A 263 -22.59 -18.42 -7.17
N ASN A 264 -22.19 -19.39 -6.34
CA ASN A 264 -22.94 -20.61 -6.11
C ASN A 264 -24.30 -20.34 -5.42
N PHE A 265 -24.36 -19.44 -4.44
CA PHE A 265 -25.60 -19.09 -3.73
C PHE A 265 -26.63 -18.37 -4.59
N ASN A 266 -26.19 -17.71 -5.66
CA ASN A 266 -27.04 -17.03 -6.65
C ASN A 266 -27.21 -17.85 -7.93
N HIS A 267 -26.78 -19.12 -7.94
CA HIS A 267 -26.95 -20.02 -9.08
C HIS A 267 -26.37 -19.48 -10.42
N VAL A 268 -25.29 -18.69 -10.33
CA VAL A 268 -24.60 -18.13 -11.51
C VAL A 268 -23.58 -19.15 -12.04
N SER A 269 -24.09 -20.25 -12.61
CA SER A 269 -23.26 -21.38 -13.06
C SER A 269 -22.52 -21.11 -14.38
N GLY A 270 -23.02 -20.18 -15.21
CA GLY A 270 -22.45 -19.89 -16.54
C GLY A 270 -21.02 -19.35 -16.51
N VAL A 271 -20.57 -18.81 -15.37
CA VAL A 271 -19.19 -18.29 -15.20
C VAL A 271 -18.24 -19.31 -14.56
N LEU A 272 -18.72 -20.48 -14.15
CA LEU A 272 -17.92 -21.49 -13.43
C LEU A 272 -17.03 -22.34 -14.35
N GLY A 273 -17.16 -22.21 -15.69
CA GLY A 273 -16.35 -22.97 -16.65
C GLY A 273 -16.84 -24.41 -16.84
N GLY A 274 -18.15 -24.59 -16.92
CA GLY A 274 -18.75 -25.86 -17.30
C GLY A 274 -18.37 -26.30 -18.71
N ARG A 275 -18.64 -27.56 -19.04
CA ARG A 275 -18.27 -28.16 -20.35
C ARG A 275 -18.89 -27.41 -21.55
N HIS A 276 -20.02 -26.74 -21.35
CA HIS A 276 -20.76 -26.01 -22.37
C HIS A 276 -20.73 -24.48 -22.16
N ASP A 277 -20.56 -24.01 -20.93
CA ASP A 277 -20.67 -22.60 -20.55
C ASP A 277 -19.37 -22.14 -19.87
N GLY A 278 -18.68 -21.16 -20.47
CA GLY A 278 -17.44 -20.60 -19.91
C GLY A 278 -16.16 -21.07 -20.59
N ARG A 279 -16.17 -21.18 -21.92
CA ARG A 279 -14.93 -21.35 -22.67
C ARG A 279 -14.01 -20.14 -22.42
N LEU A 280 -12.76 -20.40 -22.04
CA LEU A 280 -11.67 -19.41 -21.93
C LEU A 280 -11.28 -18.75 -23.28
N GLN A 281 -12.12 -18.87 -24.30
CA GLN A 281 -11.84 -18.39 -25.66
C GLN A 281 -12.08 -16.88 -25.80
N LEU A 282 -12.91 -16.28 -24.95
CA LEU A 282 -13.16 -14.85 -25.01
C LEU A 282 -11.90 -14.07 -24.60
N PRO A 283 -11.44 -13.09 -25.40
CA PRO A 283 -10.27 -12.27 -25.07
C PRO A 283 -10.37 -11.60 -23.69
N GLY A 284 -11.57 -11.20 -23.28
CA GLY A 284 -11.85 -10.61 -21.97
C GLY A 284 -11.50 -11.52 -20.79
N GLN A 285 -11.57 -12.84 -20.97
CA GLN A 285 -11.21 -13.83 -19.95
C GLN A 285 -9.77 -14.33 -20.10
N LEU A 286 -9.33 -14.54 -21.34
CA LEU A 286 -8.02 -15.11 -21.64
C LEU A 286 -6.88 -14.17 -21.22
N LEU A 287 -7.03 -12.86 -21.48
CA LEU A 287 -5.99 -11.88 -21.17
C LEU A 287 -5.71 -11.78 -19.66
N PRO A 288 -6.71 -11.56 -18.78
CA PRO A 288 -6.48 -11.56 -17.34
C PRO A 288 -5.90 -12.88 -16.82
N PHE A 289 -6.37 -14.02 -17.35
CA PHE A 289 -5.86 -15.34 -17.00
C PHE A 289 -4.37 -15.46 -17.30
N LEU A 290 -3.96 -15.16 -18.54
CA LEU A 290 -2.56 -15.26 -18.97
C LEU A 290 -1.66 -14.27 -18.22
N VAL A 291 -2.10 -13.03 -18.01
CA VAL A 291 -1.34 -12.03 -17.25
C VAL A 291 -1.14 -12.49 -15.81
N GLY A 292 -2.20 -12.99 -15.15
CA GLY A 292 -2.11 -13.52 -13.79
C GLY A 292 -1.21 -14.76 -13.70
N LEU A 293 -1.40 -15.72 -14.61
CA LEU A 293 -0.65 -16.96 -14.66
C LEU A 293 0.84 -16.74 -14.93
N PHE A 294 1.20 -15.98 -15.96
CA PHE A 294 2.61 -15.73 -16.29
C PHE A 294 3.31 -14.89 -15.22
N SER A 295 2.62 -13.91 -14.61
CA SER A 295 3.15 -13.18 -13.46
C SER A 295 3.43 -14.11 -12.28
N PHE A 296 2.52 -15.04 -12.01
CA PHE A 296 2.70 -16.06 -10.97
C PHE A 296 3.86 -17.02 -11.28
N VAL A 297 3.92 -17.56 -12.50
CA VAL A 297 5.01 -18.44 -12.95
C VAL A 297 6.37 -17.74 -12.88
N LYS A 298 6.45 -16.47 -13.29
CA LYS A 298 7.67 -15.65 -13.16
C LYS A 298 8.13 -15.58 -11.70
N ILE A 299 7.22 -15.32 -10.76
CA ILE A 299 7.54 -15.25 -9.32
C ILE A 299 8.02 -16.61 -8.80
N LEU A 300 7.39 -17.72 -9.21
CA LEU A 300 7.83 -19.06 -8.85
C LEU A 300 9.20 -19.40 -9.42
N TYR A 301 9.47 -19.02 -10.67
CA TYR A 301 10.77 -19.21 -11.32
C TYR A 301 11.86 -18.44 -10.59
N GLN A 302 11.65 -17.17 -10.28
CA GLN A 302 12.61 -16.36 -9.53
C GLN A 302 12.82 -16.91 -8.10
N LEU A 303 11.77 -17.41 -7.46
CA LEU A 303 11.86 -18.08 -6.17
C LEU A 303 12.70 -19.37 -6.26
N PHE A 304 12.50 -20.17 -7.30
CA PHE A 304 13.28 -21.37 -7.55
C PHE A 304 14.75 -21.03 -7.84
N LYS A 305 15.02 -20.06 -8.73
CA LYS A 305 16.37 -19.56 -9.01
C LYS A 305 17.06 -19.09 -7.74
N ALA A 306 16.40 -18.29 -6.92
CA ALA A 306 16.97 -17.77 -5.66
C ALA A 306 17.26 -18.87 -4.62
N ARG A 307 16.58 -20.02 -4.67
CA ARG A 307 16.74 -21.12 -3.71
C ARG A 307 17.71 -22.20 -4.19
N TRP A 308 17.70 -22.54 -5.48
CA TRP A 308 18.50 -23.63 -6.05
C TRP A 308 19.69 -23.17 -6.88
N GLY A 309 19.67 -21.95 -7.41
CA GLY A 309 20.73 -21.42 -8.28
C GLY A 309 22.07 -21.18 -7.57
N GLY A 310 22.17 -21.50 -6.28
CA GLY A 310 23.37 -21.27 -5.48
C GLY A 310 23.59 -19.79 -5.22
N ALA A 311 23.64 -19.39 -3.96
CA ALA A 311 24.07 -18.05 -3.57
C ALA A 311 25.58 -17.78 -3.87
N GLY A 312 26.21 -18.61 -4.72
CA GLY A 312 27.65 -18.68 -4.92
C GLY A 312 28.20 -17.67 -5.93
N ASP A 313 27.49 -17.36 -7.01
CA ASP A 313 28.12 -16.65 -8.13
C ASP A 313 27.58 -15.22 -8.38
N GLU A 314 26.43 -14.84 -7.81
CA GLU A 314 25.87 -13.47 -8.01
C GLU A 314 26.28 -12.46 -6.93
N ALA A 315 26.87 -12.88 -5.81
CA ALA A 315 27.33 -11.96 -4.76
C ALA A 315 28.51 -11.07 -5.21
N ASP A 316 29.27 -11.51 -6.22
CA ASP A 316 30.42 -10.76 -6.74
C ASP A 316 30.08 -9.91 -7.98
N SER A 317 28.96 -10.18 -8.66
CA SER A 317 28.59 -9.48 -9.90
C SER A 317 27.56 -8.36 -9.72
N GLU A 318 26.92 -8.22 -8.56
CA GLU A 318 26.07 -7.06 -8.20
C GLU A 318 26.81 -6.02 -7.33
N LYS A 319 28.14 -5.96 -7.46
CA LYS A 319 28.90 -4.70 -7.33
C LYS A 319 28.86 -3.90 -8.64
N VAL A 320 27.76 -3.98 -9.40
CA VAL A 320 27.44 -2.95 -10.38
C VAL A 320 27.19 -1.68 -9.58
N SER A 321 28.21 -0.81 -9.58
CA SER A 321 28.22 0.60 -9.21
C SER A 321 26.81 1.12 -8.91
N SER A 322 26.39 0.99 -7.66
CA SER A 322 25.25 1.75 -7.13
C SER A 322 25.72 3.15 -6.76
N ASP A 323 26.62 3.74 -7.57
CA ASP A 323 26.86 5.15 -7.59
C ASP A 323 25.89 5.74 -8.64
N PRO A 324 24.78 6.39 -8.23
CA PRO A 324 23.83 6.99 -9.17
C PRO A 324 24.46 8.13 -9.99
N THR A 325 25.72 8.46 -9.72
CA THR A 325 26.47 9.54 -10.36
C THR A 325 26.95 9.14 -11.77
N GLU A 326 27.21 7.85 -12.04
CA GLU A 326 27.86 7.43 -13.29
C GLU A 326 26.91 7.33 -14.49
N VAL A 327 25.61 7.13 -14.28
CA VAL A 327 24.61 7.05 -15.38
C VAL A 327 24.18 8.44 -15.87
N VAL A 328 24.44 9.50 -15.10
CA VAL A 328 24.18 10.89 -15.54
C VAL A 328 25.40 11.49 -16.26
N GLU A 329 26.60 10.93 -16.07
CA GLU A 329 27.83 11.44 -16.70
C GLU A 329 27.99 11.01 -18.17
N ALA A 330 27.28 9.96 -18.61
CA ALA A 330 27.31 9.53 -20.02
C ALA A 330 26.49 10.41 -20.99
N MET A 331 25.85 11.48 -20.50
CA MET A 331 25.05 12.40 -21.34
C MET A 331 25.44 13.88 -21.18
N VAL A 332 26.61 14.18 -20.62
CA VAL A 332 27.14 15.55 -20.53
C VAL A 332 28.29 15.70 -21.53
N ILE A 333 28.02 16.47 -22.58
CA ILE A 333 29.03 16.99 -23.50
C ILE A 333 30.05 17.78 -22.68
N SER A 334 31.30 17.32 -22.68
CA SER A 334 32.43 17.97 -22.02
C SER A 334 32.55 19.45 -22.41
N PRO A 335 32.50 20.39 -21.45
CA PRO A 335 33.10 21.70 -21.60
C PRO A 335 34.51 21.67 -21.02
N THR A 336 35.43 22.08 -21.89
CA THR A 336 36.82 22.52 -21.71
C THR A 336 37.28 22.85 -20.28
N GLU A 337 38.42 22.27 -19.92
CA GLU A 337 39.29 22.61 -18.79
C GLU A 337 39.39 24.12 -18.54
N SER A 338 39.07 24.54 -17.31
CA SER A 338 39.60 25.77 -16.74
C SER A 338 40.28 25.46 -15.42
N THR A 339 41.59 25.67 -15.42
CA THR A 339 42.53 25.50 -14.32
C THR A 339 42.30 26.61 -13.29
N PHE A 340 41.74 26.28 -12.12
CA PHE A 340 41.75 27.18 -10.96
C PHE A 340 42.72 26.69 -9.89
N PRO A 341 43.48 27.60 -9.24
CA PRO A 341 44.47 27.23 -8.23
C PRO A 341 43.78 26.82 -6.92
N ARG A 342 44.31 25.75 -6.34
CA ARG A 342 43.92 25.15 -5.07
C ARG A 342 44.67 25.84 -3.95
N ASP A 343 44.01 26.74 -3.23
CA ASP A 343 44.55 27.38 -2.03
C ASP A 343 44.04 26.73 -0.75
N ARG A 344 45.02 26.39 0.09
CA ARG A 344 45.11 26.32 1.55
C ARG A 344 44.16 25.43 2.36
N ASP A 345 44.83 24.49 3.02
CA ASP A 345 44.42 23.67 4.15
C ASP A 345 43.90 24.52 5.34
N GLU A 346 42.62 24.34 5.67
CA GLU A 346 42.09 24.60 7.00
C GLU A 346 41.83 23.26 7.68
N GLU A 347 42.57 22.98 8.75
CA GLU A 347 42.37 21.87 9.68
C GLU A 347 41.01 21.98 10.39
N ALA A 348 39.94 21.57 9.70
CA ALA A 348 38.65 21.35 10.32
C ALA A 348 38.71 20.07 11.16
N GLY A 349 38.71 20.24 12.48
CA GLY A 349 38.70 19.14 13.46
C GLY A 349 37.68 18.07 13.12
N SER A 350 38.17 16.87 12.80
CA SER A 350 37.36 15.72 12.43
C SER A 350 36.51 15.25 13.61
N VAL A 351 35.28 15.78 13.71
CA VAL A 351 34.29 15.27 14.66
C VAL A 351 33.99 13.81 14.28
N SER A 352 34.39 12.88 15.13
CA SER A 352 34.23 11.45 14.88
C SER A 352 32.76 11.11 14.58
N PRO A 353 32.44 10.54 13.40
CA PRO A 353 31.08 10.21 12.98
C PRO A 353 30.31 9.32 13.97
N LYS A 354 31.01 8.62 14.87
CA LYS A 354 30.43 7.74 15.88
C LYS A 354 29.54 8.48 16.88
N MET A 355 29.88 9.71 17.28
CA MET A 355 29.13 10.43 18.32
C MET A 355 27.74 10.90 17.87
N LEU A 356 27.61 11.35 16.61
CA LEU A 356 26.33 11.81 16.05
C LEU A 356 25.30 10.69 15.87
N SER A 357 25.73 9.42 15.77
CA SER A 357 24.81 8.29 15.64
C SER A 357 24.06 7.98 16.94
N SER A 358 24.75 8.04 18.08
CA SER A 358 24.19 7.67 19.40
C SER A 358 23.07 8.60 19.86
N ARG A 359 23.21 9.92 19.62
CA ARG A 359 22.24 10.92 20.07
C ARG A 359 20.94 10.90 19.27
N SER A 360 20.97 10.39 18.03
CA SER A 360 19.76 10.26 17.22
C SER A 360 18.89 9.07 17.66
N GLU A 361 19.46 8.02 18.23
CA GLU A 361 18.71 6.82 18.62
C GLU A 361 17.87 7.05 19.89
N SER A 362 18.33 7.88 20.83
CA SER A 362 17.63 8.13 22.09
C SER A 362 16.28 8.85 21.92
N TYR A 363 16.15 9.75 20.95
CA TYR A 363 14.89 10.49 20.73
C TYR A 363 13.76 9.64 20.17
N PHE A 364 14.05 8.50 19.53
CA PHE A 364 13.02 7.65 18.92
C PHE A 364 12.35 6.70 19.91
N VAL A 365 13.00 6.40 21.05
CA VAL A 365 12.48 5.47 22.07
C VAL A 365 11.36 6.11 22.91
N ALA A 366 11.27 7.44 22.96
CA ALA A 366 10.32 8.15 23.84
C ALA A 366 8.87 8.26 23.30
N ARG A 367 8.55 7.75 22.10
CA ARG A 367 7.19 7.88 21.53
C ARG A 367 6.22 6.87 22.14
N SER A 368 5.03 7.34 22.52
CA SER A 368 3.95 6.46 22.99
C SER A 368 3.60 5.41 21.94
N LEU A 369 3.22 4.22 22.41
CA LEU A 369 2.91 3.07 21.55
C LEU A 369 1.85 3.41 20.46
N PRO A 370 0.73 4.12 20.76
CA PRO A 370 -0.25 4.49 19.74
C PRO A 370 0.34 5.36 18.61
N VAL A 371 1.24 6.28 18.93
CA VAL A 371 1.90 7.13 17.94
C VAL A 371 2.85 6.32 17.06
N ARG A 372 3.56 5.33 17.64
CA ARG A 372 4.41 4.42 16.87
C ARG A 372 3.59 3.59 15.88
N TYR A 373 2.44 3.07 16.30
CA TYR A 373 1.50 2.41 15.40
C TYR A 373 0.97 3.35 14.33
N LEU A 374 0.50 4.54 14.69
CA LEU A 374 0.00 5.51 13.73
C LEU A 374 1.06 5.86 12.66
N VAL A 375 2.30 6.13 13.07
CA VAL A 375 3.41 6.42 12.13
C VAL A 375 3.83 5.18 11.33
N GLY A 376 3.74 3.99 11.89
CA GLY A 376 4.02 2.75 11.15
C GLY A 376 2.99 2.47 10.06
N TRP A 377 1.72 2.77 10.31
CA TRP A 377 0.64 2.60 9.35
C TRP A 377 0.47 3.79 8.40
N LEU A 378 0.91 4.98 8.80
CA LEU A 378 0.92 6.23 8.02
C LEU A 378 2.36 6.79 7.97
N PRO A 379 3.30 6.16 7.23
CA PRO A 379 4.72 6.54 7.22
C PRO A 379 4.96 8.01 6.85
N TRP A 380 4.07 8.60 6.05
CA TRP A 380 4.13 10.00 5.66
C TRP A 380 3.86 11.00 6.79
N LEU A 381 3.13 10.61 7.84
CA LEU A 381 2.99 11.46 9.03
C LEU A 381 4.35 11.75 9.68
N GLY A 382 5.32 10.84 9.55
CA GLY A 382 6.69 11.07 10.00
C GLY A 382 7.36 12.27 9.34
N MET A 383 6.97 12.65 8.11
CA MET A 383 7.48 13.85 7.44
C MET A 383 6.85 15.12 7.99
N VAL A 384 5.54 15.10 8.25
CA VAL A 384 4.79 16.27 8.71
C VAL A 384 5.12 16.58 10.17
N VAL A 385 5.31 15.55 10.98
CA VAL A 385 5.45 15.64 12.45
C VAL A 385 6.90 15.86 12.90
N HIS A 386 7.89 16.09 12.03
CA HIS A 386 9.26 16.40 12.45
C HIS A 386 9.51 17.92 12.55
N PRO A 387 9.31 18.57 13.72
CA PRO A 387 9.50 20.02 13.92
C PRO A 387 10.98 20.45 13.97
N ALA A 388 11.91 19.61 13.52
CA ALA A 388 13.34 19.92 13.58
C ALA A 388 13.72 21.13 12.70
N THR A 389 12.86 21.56 11.78
CA THR A 389 12.93 22.91 11.22
C THR A 389 12.24 23.89 12.16
N LYS A 390 12.94 24.29 13.24
CA LYS A 390 12.55 25.34 14.22
C LYS A 390 12.29 26.74 13.59
N LYS A 391 12.16 26.86 12.27
CA LYS A 391 11.85 28.10 11.52
C LYS A 391 10.79 27.92 10.41
N SER A 392 10.02 26.82 10.42
CA SER A 392 8.88 26.69 9.51
C SER A 392 7.67 27.46 10.06
N ARG A 393 7.13 28.42 9.29
CA ARG A 393 5.95 29.22 9.67
C ARG A 393 4.73 28.39 10.08
N LEU A 394 4.65 27.12 9.68
CA LEU A 394 3.56 26.21 10.02
C LEU A 394 3.58 25.76 11.50
N SER A 395 4.77 25.61 12.12
CA SER A 395 4.85 25.22 13.54
C SER A 395 4.36 26.35 14.45
N ILE A 396 4.48 27.61 14.01
CA ILE A 396 3.96 28.79 14.71
C ILE A 396 2.42 28.76 14.69
N LEU A 397 1.80 28.39 13.56
CA LEU A 397 0.34 28.28 13.44
C LEU A 397 -0.23 27.12 14.27
N VAL A 398 0.43 25.96 14.29
CA VAL A 398 -0.03 24.81 15.09
C VAL A 398 0.14 25.06 16.60
N SER A 399 1.25 25.68 17.03
CA SER A 399 1.43 26.02 18.46
C SER A 399 0.44 27.08 18.94
N ARG A 400 0.05 28.04 18.08
CA ARG A 400 -0.96 29.05 18.41
C ARG A 400 -2.39 28.52 18.42
N GLY A 401 -2.70 27.48 17.63
CA GLY A 401 -4.05 26.91 17.55
C GLY A 401 -4.37 25.84 18.59
N THR A 402 -3.37 25.17 19.17
CA THR A 402 -3.59 23.97 20.02
C THR A 402 -3.36 24.20 21.53
N GLY A 403 -2.89 25.38 21.95
CA GLY A 403 -2.66 25.69 23.37
C GLY A 403 -1.58 24.84 24.06
N LEU A 404 -0.93 23.93 23.33
CA LEU A 404 0.21 23.14 23.81
C LEU A 404 1.48 23.99 23.75
N SER A 405 1.66 24.85 24.75
CA SER A 405 2.95 25.49 24.99
C SER A 405 3.99 24.41 25.30
N ALA A 406 5.02 24.33 24.48
CA ALA A 406 6.22 23.58 24.82
C ALA A 406 6.84 24.23 26.07
N VAL A 407 6.76 23.53 27.20
CA VAL A 407 7.53 23.87 28.41
C VAL A 407 9.00 23.80 28.02
N GLU A 408 9.66 24.96 27.99
CA GLU A 408 11.12 25.01 27.84
C GLU A 408 11.75 24.35 29.08
N PRO A 409 12.63 23.34 28.93
CA PRO A 409 13.40 22.84 30.05
C PRO A 409 14.33 23.96 30.50
N GLY A 410 14.04 24.51 31.68
CA GLY A 410 14.81 25.57 32.32
C GLY A 410 16.28 25.22 32.41
N SER A 411 17.11 26.16 31.97
CA SER A 411 18.53 26.23 32.27
C SER A 411 18.71 26.40 33.78
N ALA A 412 19.04 25.32 34.48
CA ALA A 412 19.62 25.40 35.81
C ALA A 412 21.08 25.87 35.66
N GLU A 413 21.33 27.14 35.94
CA GLU A 413 22.65 27.66 36.26
C GLU A 413 23.10 27.04 37.59
N GLU A 414 24.07 26.12 37.52
CA GLU A 414 24.80 25.63 38.69
C GLU A 414 26.09 26.46 38.82
N SER A 415 26.03 27.49 39.66
CA SER A 415 27.16 28.34 40.04
C SER A 415 28.04 27.62 41.05
N VAL A 416 29.09 26.94 40.55
CA VAL A 416 30.16 26.38 41.38
C VAL A 416 31.07 27.51 41.87
N ALA A 417 30.86 27.92 43.14
CA ALA A 417 31.75 28.83 43.84
C ALA A 417 33.05 28.10 44.26
N LEU A 418 34.19 28.64 43.83
CA LEU A 418 35.53 28.28 44.30
C LEU A 418 35.74 28.75 45.76
N PRO A 419 36.27 27.91 46.67
CA PRO A 419 36.66 28.38 47.99
C PRO A 419 38.03 29.07 47.94
N THR A 420 38.04 30.32 48.37
CA THR A 420 39.20 31.16 48.66
C THR A 420 40.04 30.55 49.79
N LYS A 421 41.31 30.32 49.49
CA LYS A 421 42.36 29.89 50.43
C LYS A 421 42.69 31.06 51.37
N ARG A 422 42.36 30.95 52.65
CA ARG A 422 42.72 31.91 53.70
C ARG A 422 43.91 31.36 54.47
N GLU A 423 45.06 32.03 54.35
CA GLU A 423 46.22 31.87 55.23
C GLU A 423 45.83 32.18 56.67
N ASN A 424 46.27 31.32 57.59
CA ASN A 424 46.44 31.68 59.00
C ASN A 424 47.79 31.15 59.47
N GLN A 425 48.67 32.09 59.79
CA GLN A 425 49.87 31.91 60.58
C GLN A 425 49.51 31.57 62.03
N THR A 426 50.16 30.54 62.58
CA THR A 426 50.62 30.38 63.97
C THR A 426 51.69 29.29 63.87
N GLY A 427 52.96 29.47 64.23
CA GLY A 427 53.50 30.03 65.46
C GLY A 427 54.08 28.85 66.25
N TYR A 428 55.40 28.65 66.23
CA TYR A 428 56.12 27.81 67.20
C TYR A 428 57.53 28.36 67.41
N GLU A 429 57.91 28.26 68.68
CA GLU A 429 59.15 28.63 69.39
C GLU A 429 60.43 28.03 68.81
#